data_AF-A0A3D3E911-F1
#
_entry.id   AF-A0A3D3E911-F1
#
_cell.length_a   1.000
_cell.length_b   1.000
_cell.length_c   1.000
_cell.angle_alpha   90.00
_cell.angle_beta   90.00
_cell.angle_gamma   90.00
#
_symmetry.space_group_name_H-M   'P 1'
#
loop_
_entity.id
_entity.type
_entity.pdbx_description
1 polymer ?
#
loop_
_entity_poly.entity_id
_entity_poly.type
_entity_poly.pdbx_seq_one_letter_code
_entity_poly.pdbx_strand_id
1 'polypeptide(L)' 'MTAVFTPLVLASASPRRRELLKQIGIIPASIISCDIDETPRRG' A
#
# COMPACT_ATOMS: atom_id res chain seq x y z
N MET A 1 -21.61 -17.23 -8.77
CA MET A 1 -20.22 -16.85 -9.09
C MET A 1 -19.67 -16.08 -7.90
N THR A 2 -18.81 -16.69 -7.10
CA THR A 2 -18.15 -16.01 -5.97
C THR A 2 -16.97 -15.21 -6.51
N ALA A 3 -17.00 -13.89 -6.32
CA ALA A 3 -15.86 -13.04 -6.63
C ALA A 3 -14.74 -13.31 -5.61
N VAL A 4 -13.53 -13.57 -6.11
CA VAL A 4 -12.33 -13.66 -5.26
C VAL A 4 -11.78 -12.24 -5.13
N PHE A 5 -11.68 -11.73 -3.91
CA PHE A 5 -11.06 -10.44 -3.63
C PHE A 5 -9.66 -10.66 -3.08
N THR A 6 -8.65 -10.05 -3.71
CA THR A 6 -7.27 -10.06 -3.21
C THR A 6 -7.10 -8.90 -2.23
N PRO A 7 -6.72 -9.16 -0.96
CA PRO A 7 -6.54 -8.10 0.03
C PRO A 7 -5.43 -7.14 -0.38
N LEU A 8 -5.72 -5.84 -0.33
CA LEU A 8 -4.74 -4.80 -0.59
C LEU A 8 -3.89 -4.53 0.66
N VAL A 9 -2.57 -4.50 0.52
CA VAL A 9 -1.63 -4.14 1.59
C VAL A 9 -0.93 -2.83 1.23
N LEU A 10 -0.93 -1.86 2.15
CA LEU A 10 -0.17 -0.61 1.99
C LEU A 10 1.23 -0.77 2.60
N ALA A 11 2.20 -1.12 1.78
CA ALA A 11 3.60 -1.23 2.15
C ALA A 11 4.28 0.16 2.17
N SER A 12 3.79 1.06 3.01
CA SER A 12 4.33 2.42 3.16
C SER A 12 4.01 2.99 4.55
N ALA A 13 5.02 3.50 5.24
CA ALA A 13 4.87 4.23 6.51
C ALA A 13 4.27 5.64 6.34
N SER A 14 4.13 6.15 5.10
CA SER A 14 3.67 7.52 4.84
C SER A 14 2.17 7.72 5.18
N PRO A 15 1.83 8.63 6.11
CA PRO A 15 0.44 8.95 6.43
C PRO A 15 -0.32 9.53 5.23
N ARG A 16 0.39 10.25 4.34
CA ARG A 16 -0.19 10.85 3.13
C ARG A 16 -0.70 9.79 2.16
N ARG A 17 0.03 8.67 1.99
CA ARG A 17 -0.42 7.58 1.10
C ARG A 17 -1.68 6.89 1.62
N ARG A 18 -1.80 6.73 2.95
CA ARG A 18 -3.02 6.22 3.57
C ARG A 18 -4.21 7.15 3.30
N GLU A 19 -4.01 8.46 3.42
CA GLU A 19 -5.10 9.43 3.16
C GLU A 19 -5.55 9.43 1.70
N LEU A 20 -4.61 9.28 0.74
CA LEU A 20 -4.95 9.15 -0.67
C LEU A 20 -5.84 7.93 -0.96
N LEU A 21 -5.54 6.76 -0.36
CA LEU A 21 -6.40 5.59 -0.49
C LEU A 21 -7.80 5.85 0.07
N LYS A 22 -7.88 6.54 1.21
CA LYS A 22 -9.15 6.91 1.83
C LYS A 22 -9.97 7.84 0.93
N GLN A 23 -9.34 8.80 0.25
CA GLN A 23 -10.02 9.71 -0.68
C GLN A 23 -10.72 8.98 -1.83
N ILE A 24 -10.19 7.84 -2.27
CA ILE A 24 -10.78 6.99 -3.32
C ILE A 24 -11.61 5.83 -2.76
N GLY A 25 -11.94 5.84 -1.46
CA GLY A 25 -12.79 4.83 -0.82
C GLY A 25 -12.12 3.48 -0.60
N ILE A 26 -10.79 3.40 -0.68
CA ILE A 26 -10.04 2.16 -0.46
C ILE A 26 -9.50 2.12 0.96
N ILE A 27 -9.80 1.03 1.67
CA ILE A 27 -9.22 0.71 2.97
C ILE A 27 -8.28 -0.49 2.78
N PRO A 28 -6.97 -0.34 2.98
CA PRO A 28 -6.06 -1.47 2.90
C PRO A 28 -6.33 -2.44 4.07
N ALA A 29 -6.19 -3.73 3.81
CA ALA A 29 -6.32 -4.79 4.80
C ALA A 29 -5.18 -4.76 5.84
N SER A 30 -4.01 -4.25 5.45
CA SER A 30 -2.86 -4.07 6.32
C SER A 30 -2.00 -2.89 5.88
N ILE A 31 -1.32 -2.26 6.83
CA ILE A 31 -0.32 -1.20 6.58
C ILE A 31 1.00 -1.70 7.17
N ILE A 32 2.03 -1.75 6.34
CA ILE A 32 3.36 -2.24 6.70
C ILE A 32 4.37 -1.17 6.34
N SER A 33 5.25 -0.80 7.27
CA SER A 33 6.38 0.08 6.97
C SER A 33 7.39 -0.66 6.10
N CYS A 34 7.84 -0.04 5.00
CA CYS A 34 8.96 -0.56 4.22
C CYS A 34 10.25 0.04 4.72
N ASP A 35 11.12 -0.82 5.26
CA ASP A 35 12.51 -0.50 5.56
C ASP A 35 13.39 -1.15 4.48
N ILE A 36 13.57 -0.43 3.37
CA ILE A 36 14.33 -0.89 2.21
C ILE A 36 15.32 0.18 1.77
N ASP A 37 16.41 -0.25 1.14
CA ASP A 37 17.35 0.67 0.49
C ASP A 37 16.74 1.21 -0.81
N GLU A 38 16.36 2.49 -0.79
CA GLU A 38 15.82 3.21 -1.95
C GLU A 38 16.92 3.71 -2.92
N THR A 39 18.20 3.45 -2.65
CA THR A 39 19.30 3.88 -3.52
C THR A 39 19.10 3.35 -4.94
N PRO A 40 19.13 4.21 -5.98
CA PRO A 40 18.98 3.77 -7.36
C PRO A 40 19.99 2.69 -7.72
N ARG A 41 19.49 1.54 -8.19
CA ARG A 41 20.33 0.47 -8.73
C ARG A 41 20.57 0.73 -10.22
N ARG A 42 21.75 0.34 -10.72
CA ARG A 42 22.01 0.31 -12.15
C ARG A 42 21.03 -0.68 -12.81
N GLY A 43 20.30 -0.19 -13.81
CA GLY A 43 19.41 -0.99 -14.65
C GLY A 43 20.14 -1.69 -15.77
#